data_AF-A0A7S2XF05-F1
#
_entry.id   AF-A0A7S2XF05-F1
#
_cell.length_a   1.000
_cell.length_b   1.000
_cell.length_c   1.000
_cell.angle_alpha   90.00
_cell.angle_beta   90.00
_cell.angle_gamma   90.00
#
_symmetry.space_group_name_H-M   'P 1'
#
loop_
_entity.id
_entity.type
_entity.pdbx_description
1 polymer ?
#
loop_
_entity_poly.entity_id
_entity_poly.type
_entity_poly.pdbx_seq_one_letter_code
_entity_poly.pdbx_strand_id
1 'polypeptide(L)'
;QQLRIMSVYQQLIYLKVPLPWPLSTRDIVVEAHGFDELEHEGDMVITGKSVKRYDDVKIPKVEDGSTRLEVHLAGGRLRPITMNKVEVTVVANVDFKVYLPNAVVNWLSKTLAYYAFVQFRAKATSTSGNGAHYERVKEKKETYAQVMEPVITFLAKKEEEAAKARAQAAEKEKKTEGG
;
A
#
# COMPACT_ATOMS: atom_id res chain seq x y z
N GLN A 1 -7.50 6.76 12.24
CA GLN A 1 -7.82 8.20 12.31
C GLN A 1 -6.73 8.97 11.56
N GLN A 2 -7.11 9.85 10.63
CA GLN A 2 -6.14 10.78 10.03
C GLN A 2 -5.90 11.93 11.02
N LEU A 3 -4.63 12.22 11.32
CA LEU A 3 -4.26 13.33 12.21
C LEU A 3 -3.95 14.61 11.43
N ARG A 4 -3.27 14.49 10.29
CA ARG A 4 -2.96 15.62 9.39
C ARG A 4 -2.76 15.11 7.96
N ILE A 5 -3.25 15.86 6.98
CA ILE A 5 -2.97 15.66 5.56
C ILE A 5 -2.08 16.81 5.13
N MET A 6 -0.88 16.50 4.62
CA MET A 6 0.09 17.50 4.16
C MET A 6 0.04 17.63 2.65
N SER A 7 -0.08 16.49 1.96
CA SER A 7 -0.31 16.42 0.52
C SER A 7 -1.10 15.16 0.18
N VAL A 8 -1.37 14.93 -1.10
CA VAL A 8 -1.96 13.67 -1.59
C VAL A 8 -1.10 12.48 -1.19
N TYR A 9 0.22 12.65 -1.21
CA TYR A 9 1.20 11.62 -0.95
C TYR A 9 1.76 11.62 0.47
N GLN A 10 1.46 12.61 1.31
CA GLN A 10 2.02 12.68 2.66
C GLN A 10 0.91 12.86 3.71
N GLN A 11 0.85 11.90 4.65
CA GLN A 11 -0.17 11.88 5.69
C GLN A 11 0.40 11.46 7.04
N LEU A 12 -0.15 12.06 8.10
CA LEU A 12 0.09 11.63 9.47
C LEU A 12 -1.16 10.89 9.97
N ILE A 13 -0.98 9.64 10.37
CA ILE A 13 -2.08 8.71 10.66
C ILE A 13 -1.90 8.15 12.07
N TYR A 14 -2.98 8.17 12.84
CA TYR A 14 -3.11 7.42 14.09
C TYR A 14 -3.93 6.16 13.86
N LEU A 15 -3.42 5.01 14.26
CA LEU A 15 -4.12 3.74 14.18
C LEU A 15 -4.15 3.09 15.56
N LYS A 16 -5.31 2.53 15.90
CA LYS A 16 -5.47 1.60 17.01
C LYS A 16 -5.67 0.22 16.41
N VAL A 17 -4.78 -0.69 16.74
CA VAL A 17 -4.68 -2.01 16.12
C VAL A 17 -5.02 -3.06 17.18
N PRO A 18 -6.23 -3.63 17.16
CA PRO A 18 -6.53 -4.79 17.99
C PRO A 18 -5.71 -5.96 17.45
N LEU A 19 -4.79 -6.47 18.26
CA LEU A 19 -3.95 -7.61 17.91
C LEU A 19 -4.46 -8.86 18.63
N PRO A 20 -4.28 -10.04 18.03
CA PRO A 20 -4.66 -11.28 18.69
C PRO A 20 -3.74 -11.58 19.89
N TRP A 21 -4.25 -12.34 20.85
CA TRP A 21 -3.47 -12.84 21.97
C TRP A 21 -2.18 -13.56 21.47
N PRO A 22 -1.02 -13.40 22.14
CA PRO A 22 -0.80 -12.79 23.46
C PRO A 22 -0.60 -11.28 23.44
N LEU A 23 -0.87 -10.61 22.31
CA LEU A 23 -0.84 -9.17 22.27
C LEU A 23 -2.19 -8.59 22.72
N SER A 24 -2.16 -7.55 23.55
CA SER A 24 -3.32 -6.67 23.74
C SER A 24 -3.43 -5.67 22.58
N THR A 25 -4.31 -4.68 22.68
CA THR A 25 -4.43 -3.62 21.67
C THR A 25 -3.15 -2.77 21.62
N ARG A 26 -2.72 -2.39 20.42
CA ARG A 26 -1.58 -1.47 20.19
C ARG A 26 -2.12 -0.19 19.58
N ASP A 27 -1.41 0.90 19.81
CA ASP A 27 -1.62 2.11 19.03
C ASP A 27 -0.32 2.53 18.33
N ILE A 28 -0.46 3.34 17.29
CA ILE A 28 0.65 3.80 16.47
C ILE A 28 0.32 5.15 15.84
N VAL A 29 1.32 6.02 15.78
CA VAL A 29 1.30 7.20 14.92
C VAL A 29 2.36 7.02 13.84
N VAL A 30 1.95 7.08 12.58
CA VAL A 30 2.81 6.90 11.40
C VAL A 30 2.75 8.14 10.53
N GLU A 31 3.93 8.64 10.17
CA GLU A 31 4.06 9.51 9.03
C GLU A 31 4.26 8.64 7.78
N ALA A 32 3.31 8.70 6.85
CA ALA A 32 3.29 7.94 5.62
C ALA A 32 3.58 8.85 4.42
N HIS A 33 4.40 8.34 3.51
CA HIS A 33 4.80 8.99 2.27
C HIS A 33 4.52 8.06 1.08
N GLY A 34 3.94 8.60 0.01
CA GLY A 34 3.72 7.94 -1.26
C GLY A 34 4.67 8.48 -2.32
N PHE A 35 5.09 7.61 -3.23
CA PHE A 35 5.97 7.93 -4.34
C PHE A 35 5.41 7.26 -5.59
N ASP A 36 5.39 8.01 -6.69
CA ASP A 36 5.09 7.49 -8.01
C ASP A 36 6.42 7.19 -8.71
N GLU A 37 6.74 5.90 -8.82
CA GLU A 37 7.93 5.39 -9.51
C GLU A 37 7.51 4.55 -10.73
N LEU A 38 6.34 4.82 -11.30
CA LEU A 38 5.79 4.04 -12.41
C LEU A 38 6.66 4.13 -13.67
N GLU A 39 7.32 5.27 -13.92
CA GLU A 39 8.15 5.43 -15.11
C GLU A 39 9.50 4.68 -15.03
N HIS A 40 10.07 4.53 -13.83
CA HIS A 40 11.39 3.94 -13.64
C HIS A 40 11.34 2.47 -13.19
N GLU A 41 10.52 2.19 -12.18
CA GLU A 41 10.45 0.86 -11.52
C GLU A 41 9.11 0.14 -11.81
N GLY A 42 8.15 0.84 -12.42
CA GLY A 42 6.81 0.32 -12.70
C GLY A 42 5.95 0.16 -11.45
N ASP A 43 6.29 0.88 -10.38
CA ASP A 43 5.72 0.69 -9.05
C ASP A 43 5.23 2.03 -8.47
N MET A 44 4.11 1.99 -7.75
CA MET A 44 3.81 3.02 -6.75
C MET A 44 4.28 2.52 -5.39
N VAL A 45 5.00 3.36 -4.65
CA VAL A 45 5.60 2.99 -3.37
C VAL A 45 4.98 3.80 -2.25
N ILE A 46 4.65 3.14 -1.15
CA ILE A 46 4.20 3.77 0.09
C ILE A 46 5.21 3.40 1.17
N THR A 47 5.71 4.37 1.91
CA THR A 47 6.56 4.16 3.07
C THR A 47 5.93 4.78 4.30
N GLY A 48 6.30 4.30 5.47
CA GLY A 48 5.89 4.90 6.72
C GLY A 48 6.85 4.58 7.86
N LYS A 49 6.96 5.51 8.79
CA LYS A 49 7.72 5.34 10.03
C LYS A 49 6.99 5.98 11.20
N SER A 50 7.24 5.48 12.40
CA SER A 50 6.68 6.08 13.60
C SER A 50 7.27 7.45 13.87
N VAL A 51 6.42 8.37 14.36
CA VAL A 51 6.86 9.69 14.83
C VAL A 51 6.48 9.87 16.30
N LYS A 52 7.42 10.42 17.08
CA LYS A 52 7.24 10.69 18.52
C LYS A 52 6.69 12.09 18.79
N ARG A 53 6.98 13.02 17.88
CA ARG A 53 6.51 14.41 17.87
C ARG A 53 6.29 14.82 16.42
N TYR A 54 5.33 15.71 16.21
CA TYR A 54 5.06 16.32 14.93
C TYR A 54 4.58 17.74 15.23
N ASP A 55 5.35 18.75 14.83
CA ASP A 55 5.37 20.10 15.39
C ASP A 55 4.00 20.62 15.88
N ASP A 56 3.06 20.85 14.95
CA ASP A 56 1.75 21.44 15.27
C ASP A 56 0.64 20.42 15.58
N VAL A 57 0.98 19.14 15.71
CA VAL A 57 -0.01 18.08 15.88
C VAL A 57 0.11 17.44 17.25
N LYS A 58 -0.97 17.57 18.03
CA LYS A 58 -1.10 16.86 19.30
C LYS A 58 -1.26 15.37 19.06
N ILE A 59 -0.18 14.62 19.30
CA ILE A 59 -0.21 13.17 19.27
C ILE A 59 -1.13 12.66 20.40
N PRO A 60 -2.09 11.77 20.09
CA PRO A 60 -2.94 11.15 21.11
C PRO A 60 -2.09 10.46 22.19
N LYS A 61 -2.51 10.61 23.45
CA LYS A 61 -1.93 9.83 24.56
C LYS A 61 -2.27 8.35 24.37
N VAL A 62 -1.37 7.48 24.82
CA VAL A 62 -1.64 6.04 24.86
C VAL A 62 -2.73 5.80 25.89
N GLU A 63 -3.78 5.09 25.49
CA GLU A 63 -4.88 4.71 26.38
C GLU A 63 -4.46 3.57 27.32
N ASP A 64 -5.09 3.50 28.49
CA ASP A 64 -4.85 2.44 29.47
C ASP A 64 -5.09 1.05 28.85
N GLY A 65 -4.16 0.12 29.09
CA GLY A 65 -4.20 -1.23 28.51
C GLY A 65 -3.73 -1.34 27.06
N SER A 66 -3.38 -0.21 26.43
CA SER A 66 -2.72 -0.17 25.11
C SER A 66 -1.22 0.05 25.24
N THR A 67 -0.47 -0.37 24.22
CA THR A 67 0.97 -0.11 24.12
C THR A 67 1.28 0.53 22.78
N ARG A 68 2.03 1.63 22.79
CA ARG A 68 2.53 2.31 21.59
C ARG A 68 3.61 1.46 20.95
N LEU A 69 3.31 0.89 19.78
CA LEU A 69 4.31 0.18 19.01
C LEU A 69 5.17 1.18 18.22
N GLU A 70 6.38 0.78 17.84
CA GLU A 70 7.30 1.58 17.03
C GLU A 70 7.52 0.91 15.68
N VAL A 71 7.16 1.60 14.59
CA VAL A 71 7.48 1.19 13.23
C VAL A 71 8.78 1.88 12.83
N HIS A 72 9.83 1.08 12.71
CA HIS A 72 11.11 1.54 12.16
C HIS A 72 10.99 1.75 10.65
N LEU A 73 10.27 0.85 9.98
CA LEU A 73 9.98 0.93 8.56
C LEU A 73 8.69 0.16 8.26
N ALA A 74 7.78 0.76 7.54
CA ALA A 74 6.73 0.08 6.81
C ALA A 74 6.84 0.49 5.35
N GLY A 75 6.73 -0.47 4.44
CA GLY A 75 6.82 -0.29 3.01
C GLY A 75 5.72 -1.08 2.32
N GLY A 76 5.11 -0.47 1.31
CA GLY A 76 4.14 -1.08 0.43
C GLY A 76 4.53 -0.78 -1.01
N ARG A 77 4.45 -1.77 -1.88
CA ARG A 77 4.68 -1.64 -3.32
C ARG A 77 3.43 -2.08 -4.05
N LEU A 78 2.97 -1.26 -4.97
CA LEU A 78 1.79 -1.50 -5.78
C LEU A 78 2.22 -1.47 -7.24
N ARG A 79 2.25 -2.64 -7.88
CA ARG A 79 2.61 -2.78 -9.29
C ARG A 79 1.37 -3.02 -10.13
N PRO A 80 0.93 -2.07 -10.97
CA PRO A 80 -0.18 -2.30 -11.88
C PRO A 80 0.14 -3.45 -12.86
N ILE A 81 -0.72 -4.46 -12.91
CA ILE A 81 -0.65 -5.53 -13.91
C ILE A 81 -1.63 -5.23 -15.03
N THR A 82 -2.86 -4.87 -14.68
CA THR A 82 -3.92 -4.40 -15.59
C THR A 82 -4.72 -3.31 -14.88
N MET A 83 -5.67 -2.68 -15.56
CA MET A 83 -6.57 -1.69 -14.94
C MET A 83 -7.33 -2.22 -13.71
N ASN A 84 -7.54 -3.54 -13.61
CA ASN A 84 -8.31 -4.17 -12.55
C ASN A 84 -7.47 -5.11 -11.67
N LYS A 85 -6.14 -5.15 -11.86
CA LYS A 85 -5.26 -6.08 -11.16
C LYS A 85 -3.94 -5.41 -10.80
N VAL A 86 -3.59 -5.52 -9.52
CA VAL A 86 -2.36 -4.97 -8.95
C VAL A 86 -1.64 -6.07 -8.17
N GLU A 87 -0.32 -6.13 -8.28
CA GLU A 87 0.52 -6.89 -7.37
C GLU A 87 0.87 -6.02 -6.17
N VAL A 88 0.71 -6.57 -4.97
CA VAL A 88 0.95 -5.85 -3.72
C VAL A 88 2.06 -6.56 -2.94
N THR A 89 3.13 -5.83 -2.63
CA THR A 89 4.19 -6.27 -1.71
C THR A 89 4.13 -5.42 -0.46
N VAL A 90 4.26 -6.02 0.72
CA VAL A 90 4.32 -5.29 2.00
C VAL A 90 5.52 -5.77 2.79
N VAL A 91 6.29 -4.82 3.33
CA VAL A 91 7.42 -5.06 4.24
C VAL A 91 7.19 -4.23 5.48
N ALA A 92 7.39 -4.82 6.66
CA ALA A 92 7.26 -4.09 7.92
C ALA A 92 8.32 -4.54 8.92
N ASN A 93 8.97 -3.57 9.53
CA ASN A 93 9.85 -3.71 10.68
C ASN A 93 9.21 -2.97 11.85
N VAL A 94 8.68 -3.74 12.79
CA VAL A 94 7.82 -3.27 13.87
C VAL A 94 8.32 -3.81 15.20
N ASP A 95 8.56 -2.92 16.15
CA ASP A 95 8.80 -3.25 17.54
C ASP A 95 7.47 -3.18 18.33
N PHE A 96 6.96 -4.34 18.73
CA PHE A 96 5.74 -4.48 19.51
C PHE A 96 5.90 -4.10 20.99
N LYS A 97 7.12 -3.74 21.44
CA LYS A 97 7.48 -3.37 22.81
C LYS A 97 7.14 -4.45 23.84
N VAL A 98 7.25 -5.71 23.43
CA VAL A 98 7.04 -6.87 24.28
C VAL A 98 7.93 -8.02 23.80
N TYR A 99 8.48 -8.78 24.76
CA TYR A 99 9.19 -10.00 24.44
C TYR A 99 8.21 -11.05 23.93
N LEU A 100 8.49 -11.63 22.76
CA LEU A 100 7.71 -12.71 22.18
C LEU A 100 8.63 -13.90 21.91
N PRO A 101 8.26 -15.12 22.35
CA PRO A 101 8.94 -16.33 21.92
C PRO A 101 8.89 -16.46 20.38
N ASN A 102 9.94 -16.98 19.77
CA ASN A 102 10.05 -17.11 18.30
C ASN A 102 8.85 -17.84 17.66
N ALA A 103 8.28 -18.83 18.34
CA ALA A 103 7.08 -19.53 17.87
C ALA A 103 5.88 -18.58 17.74
N VAL A 104 5.71 -17.67 18.71
CA VAL A 104 4.64 -16.66 18.71
C VAL A 104 4.91 -15.62 17.62
N VAL A 105 6.15 -15.17 17.46
CA VAL A 105 6.52 -14.22 16.38
C VAL A 105 6.15 -14.82 15.02
N ASN A 106 6.57 -16.06 14.74
CA ASN A 106 6.29 -16.72 13.47
C ASN A 106 4.79 -16.91 13.21
N TRP A 107 4.03 -17.30 14.24
CA TRP A 107 2.57 -17.41 14.13
C TRP A 107 1.92 -16.06 13.89
N LEU A 108 2.32 -15.03 14.64
CA LEU A 108 1.79 -13.68 14.54
C LEU A 108 2.09 -13.07 13.17
N SER A 109 3.30 -13.18 12.65
CA SER A 109 3.68 -12.66 11.33
C SER A 109 2.81 -13.26 10.22
N LYS A 110 2.57 -14.58 10.25
CA LYS A 110 1.68 -15.25 9.27
C LYS A 110 0.24 -14.77 9.40
N THR A 111 -0.23 -14.64 10.64
CA THR A 111 -1.59 -14.22 10.97
C THR A 111 -1.83 -12.78 10.51
N LEU A 112 -0.92 -11.86 10.83
CA LEU A 112 -1.00 -10.46 10.41
C LEU A 112 -0.91 -10.30 8.90
N ALA A 113 -0.02 -11.03 8.23
CA ALA A 113 0.06 -11.03 6.77
C ALA A 113 -1.27 -11.47 6.15
N TYR A 114 -1.85 -12.57 6.64
CA TYR A 114 -3.15 -13.05 6.17
C TYR A 114 -4.25 -12.00 6.36
N TYR A 115 -4.39 -11.46 7.58
CA TYR A 115 -5.40 -10.43 7.86
C TYR A 115 -5.20 -9.17 7.01
N ALA A 116 -3.97 -8.72 6.79
CA ALA A 116 -3.68 -7.57 5.93
C ALA A 116 -4.21 -7.79 4.51
N PHE A 117 -3.92 -8.94 3.89
CA PHE A 117 -4.40 -9.24 2.54
C PHE A 117 -5.91 -9.46 2.47
N VAL A 118 -6.52 -10.05 3.49
CA VAL A 118 -8.00 -10.16 3.57
C VAL A 118 -8.62 -8.76 3.61
N GLN A 119 -8.06 -7.84 4.41
CA GLN A 119 -8.55 -6.46 4.50
C GLN A 119 -8.34 -5.69 3.19
N PHE A 120 -7.19 -5.85 2.52
CA PHE A 120 -6.97 -5.23 1.21
C PHE A 120 -7.97 -5.72 0.17
N ARG A 121 -8.22 -7.03 0.11
CA ARG A 121 -9.23 -7.60 -0.79
C ARG A 121 -10.62 -7.09 -0.49
N ALA A 122 -11.04 -7.15 0.78
CA ALA A 122 -12.35 -6.67 1.21
C ALA A 122 -12.53 -5.17 0.91
N LYS A 123 -11.46 -4.38 1.06
CA LYS A 123 -11.50 -2.95 0.74
C LYS A 123 -11.64 -2.74 -0.77
N ALA A 124 -10.82 -3.41 -1.57
CA ALA A 124 -10.85 -3.32 -3.03
C ALA A 124 -12.21 -3.74 -3.63
N THR A 125 -12.85 -4.77 -3.08
CA THR A 125 -14.20 -5.19 -3.52
C THR A 125 -15.29 -4.25 -3.00
N SER A 126 -15.16 -3.69 -1.80
CA SER A 126 -16.13 -2.70 -1.29
C SER A 126 -16.13 -1.39 -2.08
N THR A 127 -15.05 -1.12 -2.82
CA THR A 127 -14.89 0.10 -3.63
C THR A 127 -15.40 -0.04 -5.06
N SER A 128 -15.68 -1.26 -5.55
CA SER A 128 -16.27 -1.48 -6.87
C SER A 128 -17.80 -1.31 -6.82
N GLY A 129 -18.31 -0.18 -7.32
CA GLY A 129 -19.75 0.09 -7.46
C GLY A 129 -20.17 1.53 -7.08
N ASN A 130 -21.47 1.83 -7.08
CA ASN A 130 -22.05 3.16 -6.81
C ASN A 130 -22.18 3.46 -5.30
N GLY A 131 -21.15 3.18 -4.51
CA GLY A 131 -21.14 3.40 -3.05
C GLY A 131 -20.48 4.70 -2.61
N ALA A 132 -20.33 4.90 -1.30
CA ALA A 132 -19.66 6.08 -0.72
C ALA A 132 -18.20 6.29 -1.19
N HIS A 133 -17.55 5.27 -1.75
CA HIS A 133 -16.26 5.47 -2.42
C HIS A 133 -16.41 6.19 -3.76
N TYR A 134 -17.41 5.82 -4.56
CA TYR A 134 -17.70 6.44 -5.85
C TYR A 134 -18.04 7.93 -5.73
N GLU A 135 -18.86 8.30 -4.73
CA GLU A 135 -19.14 9.71 -4.45
C GLU A 135 -17.87 10.48 -4.03
N ARG A 136 -16.98 9.86 -3.23
CA ARG A 136 -15.69 10.49 -2.90
C ARG A 136 -14.77 10.67 -4.11
N VAL A 137 -14.81 9.75 -5.08
CA VAL A 137 -14.06 9.90 -6.35
C VAL A 137 -14.60 11.09 -7.14
N LYS A 138 -15.92 11.26 -7.20
CA LYS A 138 -16.54 12.42 -7.85
C LYS A 138 -16.24 13.75 -7.16
N GLU A 139 -16.22 13.77 -5.83
CA GLU A 139 -15.93 14.97 -5.05
C GLU A 139 -14.45 15.37 -5.14
N LYS A 140 -13.54 14.40 -5.27
CA LYS A 140 -12.09 14.62 -5.25
C LYS A 140 -11.42 14.26 -6.58
N LYS A 141 -12.06 14.59 -7.70
CA LYS A 141 -11.59 14.24 -9.05
C LYS A 141 -10.12 14.54 -9.28
N GLU A 142 -9.67 15.75 -8.93
CA GLU A 142 -8.27 16.16 -9.12
C GLU A 142 -7.30 15.28 -8.34
N THR A 143 -7.61 14.95 -7.09
CA THR A 143 -6.78 14.05 -6.27
C THR A 143 -6.70 12.65 -6.87
N TYR A 144 -7.82 12.11 -7.36
CA TYR A 144 -7.81 10.78 -7.98
C TYR A 144 -7.14 10.78 -9.35
N ALA A 145 -7.28 11.87 -10.12
CA ALA A 145 -6.60 12.03 -11.41
C ALA A 145 -5.07 11.99 -11.25
N GLN A 146 -4.54 12.66 -10.22
CA GLN A 146 -3.10 12.65 -9.90
C GLN A 146 -2.52 11.25 -9.66
N VAL A 147 -3.35 10.26 -9.29
CA VAL A 147 -2.92 8.87 -9.08
C VAL A 147 -3.27 7.98 -10.28
N MET A 148 -4.44 8.19 -10.88
CA MET A 148 -4.95 7.32 -11.95
C MET A 148 -4.34 7.60 -13.32
N GLU A 149 -4.05 8.86 -13.66
CA GLU A 149 -3.47 9.22 -14.96
C GLU A 149 -2.10 8.54 -15.17
N PRO A 150 -1.14 8.61 -14.21
CA PRO A 150 0.13 7.89 -14.34
C PRO A 150 -0.05 6.38 -14.55
N VAL A 151 -0.99 5.76 -13.83
CA VAL A 151 -1.27 4.31 -13.95
C VAL A 151 -1.81 3.97 -15.34
N ILE A 152 -2.74 4.77 -15.87
CA ILE A 152 -3.29 4.56 -17.22
C ILE A 152 -2.19 4.71 -18.26
N THR A 153 -1.39 5.77 -18.17
CA THR A 153 -0.27 6.02 -19.09
C THR A 153 0.75 4.89 -19.05
N PHE A 154 1.12 4.44 -17.85
CA PHE A 154 2.05 3.32 -17.65
C PHE A 154 1.54 2.03 -18.31
N LEU A 155 0.27 1.67 -18.06
CA LEU A 155 -0.32 0.45 -18.62
C LEU A 155 -0.44 0.50 -20.15
N ALA A 156 -0.80 1.67 -20.71
CA ALA A 156 -0.86 1.86 -22.15
C ALA A 156 0.52 1.70 -22.83
N LYS A 157 1.56 2.31 -22.26
CA LYS A 157 2.95 2.15 -22.74
C LYS A 157 3.37 0.68 -22.72
N LYS A 158 3.09 -0.02 -21.62
CA LYS A 158 3.43 -1.44 -21.46
C LYS A 158 2.72 -2.35 -22.46
N GLU A 159 1.46 -2.05 -22.79
CA GLU A 159 0.72 -2.79 -23.82
C GLU A 159 1.29 -2.55 -25.23
N GLU A 160 1.65 -1.31 -25.56
CA GLU A 160 2.29 -0.96 -26.82
C GLU A 160 3.63 -1.69 -27.00
N GLU A 161 4.47 -1.69 -25.96
CA GLU A 161 5.76 -2.41 -25.95
C GLU A 161 5.57 -3.92 -26.14
N ALA A 162 4.59 -4.52 -25.45
CA ALA A 162 4.28 -5.94 -25.59
C ALA A 162 3.77 -6.27 -27.01
N ALA A 163 2.96 -5.39 -27.62
CA ALA A 163 2.50 -5.56 -28.99
C ALA A 163 3.65 -5.50 -30.00
N LYS A 164 4.57 -4.53 -29.84
CA LYS A 164 5.79 -4.42 -30.67
C LYS A 164 6.66 -5.67 -30.55
N ALA A 165 6.89 -6.16 -29.34
CA ALA A 165 7.68 -7.36 -29.09
C ALA A 165 7.07 -8.62 -29.77
N ARG A 166 5.74 -8.78 -29.70
CA ARG A 166 5.03 -9.89 -30.36
C ARG A 166 5.12 -9.81 -31.89
N ALA A 167 4.96 -8.62 -32.47
CA ALA A 167 5.08 -8.43 -33.91
C ALA A 167 6.50 -8.76 -34.42
N GLN A 168 7.52 -8.33 -33.68
CA GLN A 168 8.92 -8.65 -33.99
C GLN A 168 9.23 -10.15 -33.87
N ALA A 169 8.67 -10.83 -32.86
CA ALA A 169 8.85 -12.28 -32.71
C ALA A 169 8.21 -13.04 -33.89
N ALA A 170 6.99 -12.69 -34.28
CA ALA A 170 6.29 -13.32 -35.41
C ALA A 170 7.01 -13.07 -36.76
N GLU A 171 7.61 -11.89 -36.96
CA GLU A 171 8.40 -11.61 -38.16
C GLU A 171 9.71 -12.43 -38.19
N LYS A 172 10.35 -12.64 -37.04
CA LYS A 172 11.53 -13.52 -36.93
C LYS A 172 11.18 -14.96 -37.25
N GLU A 173 10.09 -15.51 -36.69
CA GLU A 173 9.63 -16.88 -36.94
C GLU A 173 9.39 -17.14 -38.43
N LYS A 174 8.69 -16.24 -39.12
CA LYS A 174 8.44 -16.33 -40.57
C LYS A 174 9.72 -16.32 -41.42
N LYS A 175 10.79 -15.65 -40.97
CA LYS A 175 12.09 -15.63 -41.66
C LYS A 175 12.89 -16.91 -41.45
N THR A 176 12.67 -17.63 -40.35
CA THR A 176 13.31 -18.93 -40.05
C THR A 176 12.65 -20.13 -40.70
N GLU A 177 11.35 -20.10 -41.00
CA GLU A 177 10.65 -21.22 -41.65
C GLU A 177 10.73 -21.19 -43.19
N GLY A 178 11.16 -20.07 -43.77
CA GLY A 178 11.22 -19.85 -45.22
C GLY A 178 12.62 -19.96 -45.85
N GLY A 179 13.64 -20.40 -45.11
CA GLY A 179 15.01 -20.60 -45.59
C GLY A 179 15.52 -21.99 -45.22
#